data_AF-A0A915YQC5-F1
#
_entry.id   AF-A0A915YQC5-F1
#
_cell.length_a   1.000
_cell.length_b   1.000
_cell.length_c   1.000
_cell.angle_alpha   90.00
_cell.angle_beta   90.00
_cell.angle_gamma   90.00
#
_symmetry.space_group_name_H-M   'P 1'
#
loop_
_entity.id
_entity.type
_entity.pdbx_description
1 polymer ?
#
loop_
_entity_poly.entity_id
_entity_poly.type
_entity_poly.pdbx_seq_one_letter_code
_entity_poly.pdbx_strand_id
1 'polypeptide(L)'
;MELWLVEGEAKLVNPSNVVQHIVVWLCDMPEPDEYDFYIKEIVYSFDSRWKYRDIASRHRLPYENITIMQSQQNLPILKSLENGRVMQTLYGDAWVIGGIGCVTADLPQGNDLAAVKRHGANHGCRTCNVSNDQYTDPNYNYIKNARFQQQTNERIAEIESQHLRMDQDRLATKYGLIKPGPLNDLKWNQHLQTPQDAYHSMAGKARTLLEVTFNIFNTNGENDFLEYWKRIEKPSHWSRMPNPLRHRQSFMFSDVLRLAMLMPFILQRFLESCHIKTDALNNWHKNSGIRRNLVASKLCACWAIEAKALKLAFSTTMTENTYQELQETLKKEREILIQVSIIYATKWFH
;
A
#
# COMPACT_ATOMS: atom_id res chain seq x y z
N MET A 1 -35.48 18.23 8.15
CA MET A 1 -34.48 19.08 7.46
C MET A 1 -33.25 18.22 7.28
N GLU A 2 -32.89 17.92 6.04
CA GLU A 2 -31.69 17.13 5.74
C GLU A 2 -30.46 18.05 5.73
N LEU A 3 -29.30 17.49 6.09
CA LEU A 3 -28.01 18.19 6.08
C LEU A 3 -27.04 17.42 5.19
N TRP A 4 -26.51 18.11 4.20
CA TRP A 4 -25.48 17.59 3.30
C TRP A 4 -24.10 17.93 3.84
N LEU A 5 -23.15 16.99 3.72
CA LEU A 5 -21.74 17.24 3.99
C LEU A 5 -21.11 17.88 2.75
N VAL A 6 -20.31 18.93 2.95
CA VAL A 6 -19.53 19.58 1.89
C VAL A 6 -18.07 19.65 2.33
N GLU A 7 -17.16 19.14 1.52
CA GLU A 7 -15.72 19.31 1.74
C GLU A 7 -15.31 20.73 1.36
N GLY A 8 -14.64 21.44 2.27
CA GLY A 8 -14.22 22.84 2.10
C GLY A 8 -12.84 23.08 2.72
N GLU A 9 -12.09 24.03 2.16
CA GLU A 9 -10.66 24.24 2.43
C GLU A 9 -10.33 24.50 3.92
N ALA A 10 -9.34 23.78 4.45
CA ALA A 10 -8.65 24.15 5.69
C ALA A 10 -7.30 24.81 5.36
N LYS A 11 -7.02 26.01 5.91
CA LYS A 11 -5.77 26.76 5.67
C LYS A 11 -4.84 26.77 6.87
N LEU A 12 -3.55 26.65 6.57
CA LEU A 12 -2.52 26.16 7.48
C LEU A 12 -1.61 27.24 8.11
N VAL A 13 -1.56 28.51 7.66
CA VAL A 13 -0.85 29.69 8.27
C VAL A 13 -1.44 31.04 7.72
N ASN A 14 -1.31 32.22 8.39
CA ASN A 14 -1.71 33.58 7.86
C ASN A 14 -0.80 34.80 8.35
N PRO A 15 -1.04 36.14 8.12
CA PRO A 15 -0.05 37.25 8.34
C PRO A 15 -0.28 38.58 9.20
N SER A 16 0.35 38.72 10.41
CA SER A 16 0.93 39.91 11.14
C SER A 16 2.31 39.79 11.95
N ASN A 17 2.49 39.07 13.09
CA ASN A 17 3.63 39.15 14.08
C ASN A 17 4.12 37.87 14.90
N VAL A 18 5.44 37.60 15.08
CA VAL A 18 6.09 36.72 16.11
C VAL A 18 7.39 37.36 16.68
N VAL A 19 8.63 37.00 16.26
CA VAL A 19 9.88 37.55 16.88
C VAL A 19 11.09 37.81 15.95
N GLN A 20 11.76 36.78 15.37
CA GLN A 20 13.04 36.98 14.65
C GLN A 20 13.29 35.91 13.56
N HIS A 21 13.96 36.29 12.46
CA HIS A 21 14.57 35.38 11.49
C HIS A 21 16.08 35.22 11.77
N ILE A 22 16.60 34.01 11.58
CA ILE A 22 18.03 33.68 11.51
C ILE A 22 18.28 32.92 10.20
N VAL A 23 19.48 33.03 9.63
CA VAL A 23 19.82 32.46 8.33
C VAL A 23 20.88 31.37 8.51
N VAL A 24 20.47 30.12 8.29
CA VAL A 24 21.37 28.95 8.36
C VAL A 24 21.50 28.35 6.97
N TRP A 25 22.71 28.36 6.41
CA TRP A 25 22.98 27.85 5.08
C TRP A 25 23.23 26.33 5.09
N LEU A 26 22.44 25.59 4.31
CA LEU A 26 22.73 24.19 3.99
C LEU A 26 23.61 24.14 2.74
N CYS A 27 24.82 23.60 2.83
CA CYS A 27 25.79 23.70 1.73
C CYS A 27 25.50 22.83 0.49
N ASP A 28 24.34 22.16 0.40
CA ASP A 28 23.79 21.60 -0.85
C ASP A 28 22.76 22.53 -1.55
N MET A 29 22.60 23.75 -1.04
CA MET A 29 21.77 24.83 -1.56
C MET A 29 22.66 26.03 -1.94
N PRO A 30 22.17 26.97 -2.78
CA PRO A 30 22.90 28.20 -3.09
C PRO A 30 23.35 28.96 -1.84
N GLU A 31 24.56 29.50 -1.88
CA GLU A 31 25.17 30.28 -0.80
C GLU A 31 24.51 31.67 -0.74
N PRO A 32 23.93 32.09 0.41
CA PRO A 32 23.32 33.40 0.57
C PRO A 32 24.37 34.47 0.92
N ASP A 33 24.09 35.73 0.58
CA ASP A 33 25.02 36.86 0.80
C ASP A 33 25.37 37.09 2.28
N GLU A 34 24.45 36.79 3.19
CA GLU A 34 24.65 36.81 4.65
C GLU A 34 24.05 35.54 5.29
N TYR A 35 24.78 34.92 6.23
CA TYR A 35 24.30 33.81 7.05
C TYR A 35 24.96 33.80 8.44
N ASP A 36 24.23 33.32 9.45
CA ASP A 36 24.72 33.18 10.83
C ASP A 36 25.59 31.92 11.00
N PHE A 37 25.15 30.80 10.38
CA PHE A 37 25.77 29.47 10.50
C PHE A 37 25.62 28.66 9.21
N TYR A 38 26.45 27.62 9.02
CA TYR A 38 26.39 26.74 7.86
C TYR A 38 26.52 25.25 8.23
N ILE A 39 25.99 24.33 7.39
CA ILE A 39 25.99 22.88 7.61
C ILE A 39 26.48 22.12 6.37
N LYS A 40 27.53 21.28 6.54
CA LYS A 40 28.13 20.44 5.47
C LYS A 40 27.93 18.94 5.64
N GLU A 41 27.65 18.46 6.86
CA GLU A 41 27.52 17.02 7.14
C GLU A 41 26.34 16.73 8.08
N ILE A 42 25.72 15.56 7.91
CA ILE A 42 24.68 15.01 8.78
C ILE A 42 25.29 13.89 9.63
N VAL A 43 25.22 14.07 10.95
CA VAL A 43 25.48 12.99 11.91
C VAL A 43 24.24 12.10 12.02
N TYR A 44 24.42 10.78 11.96
CA TYR A 44 23.35 9.79 12.13
C TYR A 44 23.83 8.55 12.87
N SER A 45 22.92 7.82 13.50
CA SER A 45 23.22 6.56 14.18
C SER A 45 22.84 5.37 13.30
N PHE A 46 23.73 4.39 13.19
CA PHE A 46 23.48 3.11 12.51
C PHE A 46 24.29 2.01 13.21
N ASP A 47 23.64 0.88 13.53
CA ASP A 47 24.19 -0.18 14.40
C ASP A 47 24.78 0.36 15.72
N SER A 48 24.04 1.26 16.38
CA SER A 48 24.43 1.93 17.63
C SER A 48 25.77 2.67 17.59
N ARG A 49 26.23 3.07 16.39
CA ARG A 49 27.44 3.89 16.18
C ARG A 49 27.08 5.16 15.43
N TRP A 50 27.62 6.28 15.90
CA TRP A 50 27.55 7.56 15.18
C TRP A 50 28.41 7.53 13.92
N LYS A 51 27.84 8.01 12.81
CA LYS A 51 28.45 8.12 11.49
C LYS A 51 28.12 9.48 10.90
N TYR A 52 28.95 9.95 9.98
CA TYR A 52 28.77 11.20 9.25
C TYR A 52 28.46 10.88 7.79
N ARG A 53 27.71 11.75 7.12
CA ARG A 53 27.48 11.72 5.67
C ARG A 53 27.28 13.13 5.13
N ASP A 54 27.67 13.35 3.89
CA ASP A 54 27.54 14.64 3.21
C ASP A 54 26.08 15.15 3.19
N ILE A 55 25.90 16.47 3.38
CA ILE A 55 24.60 17.14 3.41
C ILE A 55 23.78 16.93 2.12
N ALA A 56 24.41 16.79 0.95
CA ALA A 56 23.74 16.50 -0.32
C ALA A 56 23.08 15.11 -0.38
N SER A 57 23.39 14.20 0.56
CA SER A 57 22.74 12.88 0.69
C SER A 57 21.44 12.89 1.52
N ARG A 58 20.97 14.08 1.94
CA ARG A 58 19.75 14.23 2.73
C ARG A 58 18.48 13.92 1.94
N HIS A 59 17.46 13.44 2.63
CA HIS A 59 16.14 13.28 2.03
C HIS A 59 15.51 14.67 1.93
N ARG A 60 15.32 15.17 0.71
CA ARG A 60 14.73 16.49 0.48
C ARG A 60 13.23 16.44 0.76
N LEU A 61 12.80 17.10 1.83
CA LEU A 61 11.43 17.15 2.31
C LEU A 61 10.62 18.15 1.45
N PRO A 62 9.32 17.90 1.14
CA PRO A 62 8.55 18.77 0.25
C PRO A 62 8.44 20.24 0.72
N TYR A 63 8.56 20.48 2.02
CA TYR A 63 8.54 21.82 2.60
C TYR A 63 9.87 22.57 2.49
N GLU A 64 10.95 22.03 1.94
CA GLU A 64 12.26 22.72 1.91
C GLU A 64 12.32 23.94 0.98
N ASN A 65 11.19 24.30 0.35
CA ASN A 65 10.96 25.59 -0.30
C ASN A 65 10.22 26.60 0.63
N ILE A 66 9.94 26.23 1.89
CA ILE A 66 9.01 26.89 2.84
C ILE A 66 9.48 26.66 4.30
N THR A 67 10.12 27.65 4.93
CA THR A 67 10.76 27.52 6.25
C THR A 67 9.78 27.38 7.43
N ILE A 68 10.01 26.41 8.34
CA ILE A 68 9.24 26.21 9.60
C ILE A 68 10.20 25.84 10.75
N MET A 69 9.99 26.40 11.95
CA MET A 69 10.76 26.06 13.16
C MET A 69 10.26 24.79 13.87
N GLN A 70 11.17 24.03 14.48
CA GLN A 70 10.88 22.74 15.13
C GLN A 70 10.55 22.86 16.63
N SER A 71 9.69 21.97 17.12
CA SER A 71 9.75 21.46 18.49
C SER A 71 9.90 19.94 18.45
N GLN A 72 10.51 19.34 19.48
CA GLN A 72 10.67 17.88 19.53
C GLN A 72 9.32 17.18 19.75
N GLN A 73 9.17 16.01 19.13
CA GLN A 73 7.94 15.23 18.97
C GLN A 73 6.86 15.94 18.11
N ASN A 74 6.50 15.31 16.99
CA ASN A 74 5.62 15.93 15.98
C ASN A 74 4.13 15.87 16.32
N LEU A 75 3.70 15.02 17.28
CA LEU A 75 2.31 14.96 17.75
C LEU A 75 1.87 16.25 18.48
N PRO A 76 2.62 16.75 19.48
CA PRO A 76 2.37 18.07 20.09
C PRO A 76 2.22 19.21 19.07
N ILE A 77 3.02 19.21 18.00
CA ILE A 77 2.86 20.17 16.90
C ILE A 77 1.50 19.97 16.24
N LEU A 78 1.24 18.82 15.60
CA LEU A 78 -0.01 18.57 14.88
C LEU A 78 -1.26 18.88 15.72
N LYS A 79 -1.28 18.46 16.99
CA LYS A 79 -2.37 18.70 17.94
C LYS A 79 -2.52 20.17 18.35
N SER A 80 -1.44 20.96 18.32
CA SER A 80 -1.50 22.42 18.47
C SER A 80 -1.99 23.10 17.20
N LEU A 81 -1.58 22.64 16.02
CA LEU A 81 -2.02 23.21 14.74
C LEU A 81 -3.52 22.92 14.52
N GLU A 82 -4.00 21.71 14.82
CA GLU A 82 -5.40 21.26 14.66
C GLU A 82 -6.48 22.11 15.34
N ASN A 83 -6.09 22.94 16.31
CA ASN A 83 -7.01 23.81 17.05
C ASN A 83 -6.96 25.27 16.60
N GLY A 84 -6.13 25.57 15.59
CA GLY A 84 -5.79 26.94 15.26
C GLY A 84 -4.61 27.40 16.12
N ARG A 85 -3.49 27.76 15.48
CA ARG A 85 -2.42 28.55 16.11
C ARG A 85 -2.25 29.88 15.38
N VAL A 86 -1.48 30.77 15.99
CA VAL A 86 -1.00 32.04 15.45
C VAL A 86 0.53 31.88 15.24
N MET A 87 1.03 31.92 13.99
CA MET A 87 2.47 31.74 13.64
C MET A 87 2.92 32.63 12.48
N GLN A 88 4.08 33.30 12.58
CA GLN A 88 4.64 34.25 11.60
C GLN A 88 5.39 33.62 10.42
N THR A 89 5.33 34.36 9.31
CA THR A 89 5.93 34.18 7.99
C THR A 89 6.61 35.49 7.58
N LEU A 90 7.25 35.53 6.41
CA LEU A 90 7.83 36.76 5.83
C LEU A 90 6.80 37.88 5.55
N TYR A 91 5.50 37.60 5.71
CA TYR A 91 4.41 38.57 5.59
C TYR A 91 3.69 38.82 6.93
N GLY A 92 4.01 38.05 7.98
CA GLY A 92 3.35 38.14 9.30
C GLY A 92 2.83 36.79 9.86
N ASP A 93 2.18 36.79 11.03
CA ASP A 93 1.39 35.69 11.64
C ASP A 93 -0.13 35.58 11.39
N ALA A 94 -0.65 34.39 11.56
CA ALA A 94 -1.80 34.11 12.41
C ALA A 94 -2.31 32.75 11.97
N TRP A 95 -3.51 32.65 11.42
CA TRP A 95 -4.32 31.46 11.63
C TRP A 95 -3.83 30.20 10.90
N VAL A 96 -3.43 29.23 11.73
CA VAL A 96 -2.78 27.98 11.39
C VAL A 96 -3.70 26.82 11.74
N ILE A 97 -4.46 26.27 10.79
CA ILE A 97 -5.30 25.09 11.04
C ILE A 97 -4.62 23.85 10.48
N GLY A 98 -4.03 23.07 11.39
CA GLY A 98 -3.37 21.80 11.13
C GLY A 98 -4.30 20.64 10.86
N GLY A 99 -3.70 19.61 10.25
CA GLY A 99 -4.23 18.26 10.19
C GLY A 99 -3.13 17.31 9.72
N ILE A 100 -3.27 16.03 10.05
CA ILE A 100 -2.52 14.99 9.35
C ILE A 100 -3.09 14.83 7.92
N GLY A 101 -2.22 14.56 6.94
CA GLY A 101 -2.63 14.27 5.56
C GLY A 101 -3.08 12.82 5.39
N CYS A 102 -2.36 12.05 4.58
CA CYS A 102 -2.49 10.58 4.53
C CYS A 102 -1.20 9.92 4.99
N VAL A 103 -1.31 8.77 5.66
CA VAL A 103 -0.18 7.95 6.12
C VAL A 103 -0.08 6.70 5.27
N THR A 104 0.91 6.66 4.38
CA THR A 104 1.29 5.44 3.66
C THR A 104 2.14 4.55 4.55
N ALA A 105 1.69 3.31 4.77
CA ALA A 105 2.37 2.32 5.60
C ALA A 105 2.11 0.90 5.06
N ASP A 106 2.98 -0.04 5.42
CA ASP A 106 2.87 -1.44 5.00
C ASP A 106 1.60 -2.15 5.54
N LEU A 107 1.37 -3.39 5.08
CA LEU A 107 0.40 -4.36 5.60
C LEU A 107 0.16 -4.23 7.13
N PRO A 108 1.13 -4.67 7.95
CA PRO A 108 1.03 -4.60 9.42
C PRO A 108 0.85 -3.19 9.97
N GLN A 109 1.70 -2.24 9.63
CA GLN A 109 1.76 -0.91 10.24
C GLN A 109 0.51 -0.09 9.91
N GLY A 110 0.03 -0.14 8.67
CA GLY A 110 -1.21 0.56 8.30
C GLY A 110 -2.46 -0.03 8.98
N ASN A 111 -2.47 -1.31 9.33
CA ASN A 111 -3.53 -1.89 10.15
C ASN A 111 -3.42 -1.46 11.61
N ASP A 112 -2.21 -1.48 12.17
CA ASP A 112 -1.94 -1.06 13.54
C ASP A 112 -2.26 0.45 13.74
N LEU A 113 -2.01 1.28 12.72
CA LEU A 113 -2.41 2.70 12.66
C LEU A 113 -3.94 2.88 12.54
N ALA A 114 -4.60 2.06 11.74
CA ALA A 114 -6.06 2.12 11.51
C ALA A 114 -6.90 1.47 12.64
N ALA A 115 -6.28 1.12 13.77
CA ALA A 115 -6.89 0.39 14.90
C ALA A 115 -7.53 -0.97 14.53
N VAL A 116 -7.04 -1.63 13.48
CA VAL A 116 -7.59 -2.87 12.92
C VAL A 116 -6.64 -4.05 13.12
N LYS A 117 -7.17 -5.24 13.47
CA LYS A 117 -6.35 -6.46 13.59
C LYS A 117 -5.66 -6.76 12.26
N ARG A 118 -4.42 -7.24 12.31
CA ARG A 118 -3.61 -7.57 11.12
C ARG A 118 -4.32 -8.58 10.21
N HIS A 119 -4.01 -8.54 8.92
CA HIS A 119 -4.60 -9.32 7.80
C HIS A 119 -4.82 -10.84 8.05
N GLY A 120 -4.14 -11.45 9.04
CA GLY A 120 -4.38 -12.84 9.44
C GLY A 120 -5.71 -13.10 10.15
N ALA A 121 -6.28 -12.08 10.83
CA ALA A 121 -7.51 -12.15 11.62
C ALA A 121 -8.79 -12.34 10.79
N ASN A 122 -9.97 -12.52 11.41
CA ASN A 122 -11.21 -12.74 10.66
C ASN A 122 -11.64 -11.51 9.85
N HIS A 123 -11.63 -10.33 10.47
CA HIS A 123 -11.99 -9.06 9.84
C HIS A 123 -10.74 -8.17 9.68
N GLY A 124 -9.73 -8.70 8.98
CA GLY A 124 -8.40 -8.10 8.87
C GLY A 124 -8.24 -6.97 7.84
N CYS A 125 -9.25 -6.68 7.02
CA CYS A 125 -9.21 -5.54 6.10
C CYS A 125 -9.42 -4.22 6.88
N ARG A 126 -8.59 -3.21 6.63
CA ARG A 126 -8.73 -1.87 7.25
C ARG A 126 -9.73 -0.95 6.53
N THR A 127 -10.15 -1.30 5.33
CA THR A 127 -11.09 -0.55 4.48
C THR A 127 -12.55 -1.01 4.68
N CYS A 128 -12.79 -2.30 4.91
CA CYS A 128 -14.14 -2.87 5.05
C CYS A 128 -14.22 -3.97 6.12
N ASN A 129 -15.44 -4.36 6.49
CA ASN A 129 -15.73 -5.33 7.55
C ASN A 129 -15.74 -6.79 7.05
N VAL A 130 -15.15 -7.10 5.90
CA VAL A 130 -15.18 -8.44 5.26
C VAL A 130 -14.62 -9.52 6.19
N SER A 131 -15.22 -10.71 6.20
CA SER A 131 -14.71 -11.88 6.91
C SER A 131 -13.88 -12.78 6.00
N ASN A 132 -13.02 -13.63 6.59
CA ASN A 132 -12.14 -14.53 5.82
C ASN A 132 -12.89 -15.49 4.89
N ASP A 133 -14.12 -15.89 5.25
CA ASP A 133 -15.01 -16.73 4.44
C ASP A 133 -15.68 -15.97 3.28
N GLN A 134 -15.79 -14.65 3.37
CA GLN A 134 -16.42 -13.80 2.33
C GLN A 134 -15.44 -13.26 1.28
N TYR A 135 -14.12 -13.46 1.41
CA TYR A 135 -13.14 -12.94 0.42
C TYR A 135 -13.44 -13.38 -1.03
N THR A 136 -13.97 -14.59 -1.22
CA THR A 136 -14.32 -15.14 -2.54
C THR A 136 -15.80 -14.97 -2.93
N ASP A 137 -16.65 -14.33 -2.10
CA ASP A 137 -18.04 -14.06 -2.48
C ASP A 137 -18.09 -12.94 -3.54
N PRO A 138 -18.47 -13.21 -4.80
CA PRO A 138 -18.51 -12.19 -5.84
C PRO A 138 -19.46 -11.04 -5.47
N ASN A 139 -20.52 -11.31 -4.69
CA ASN A 139 -21.57 -10.37 -4.32
C ASN A 139 -21.19 -9.45 -3.14
N TYR A 140 -20.02 -9.64 -2.52
CA TYR A 140 -19.61 -8.86 -1.36
C TYR A 140 -19.48 -7.36 -1.67
N ASN A 141 -20.46 -6.58 -1.20
CA ASN A 141 -20.48 -5.13 -1.40
C ASN A 141 -19.57 -4.44 -0.36
N TYR A 142 -18.31 -4.20 -0.74
CA TYR A 142 -17.31 -3.57 0.10
C TYR A 142 -17.62 -2.11 0.46
N ILE A 143 -18.44 -1.40 -0.32
CA ILE A 143 -18.86 -0.02 -0.04
C ILE A 143 -19.89 -0.01 1.10
N LYS A 144 -20.95 -0.82 0.98
CA LYS A 144 -21.98 -0.97 2.03
C LYS A 144 -21.39 -1.47 3.35
N ASN A 145 -20.33 -2.27 3.29
CA ASN A 145 -19.64 -2.83 4.44
C ASN A 145 -18.31 -2.11 4.78
N ALA A 146 -18.09 -0.88 4.28
CA ALA A 146 -16.89 -0.11 4.59
C ALA A 146 -16.72 0.16 6.10
N ARG A 147 -15.48 0.40 6.56
CA ARG A 147 -15.21 0.80 7.94
C ARG A 147 -15.33 2.31 8.08
N PHE A 148 -16.41 2.75 8.72
CA PHE A 148 -16.65 4.16 9.05
C PHE A 148 -16.10 4.47 10.44
N GLN A 149 -15.41 5.60 10.60
CA GLN A 149 -14.76 5.97 11.86
C GLN A 149 -15.74 5.99 13.04
N GLN A 150 -16.94 6.55 12.89
CA GLN A 150 -17.96 6.57 13.94
C GLN A 150 -18.25 5.14 14.46
N GLN A 151 -18.54 4.20 13.55
CA GLN A 151 -18.84 2.81 13.91
C GLN A 151 -17.64 2.11 14.56
N THR A 152 -16.41 2.45 14.16
CA THR A 152 -15.22 1.92 14.80
C THR A 152 -15.04 2.49 16.21
N ASN A 153 -15.26 3.79 16.41
CA ASN A 153 -15.19 4.45 17.72
C ASN A 153 -16.25 3.91 18.69
N GLU A 154 -17.50 3.74 18.23
CA GLU A 154 -18.59 3.12 19.00
C GLU A 154 -18.22 1.71 19.46
N ARG A 155 -17.62 0.89 18.58
CA ARG A 155 -17.15 -0.47 18.91
C ARG A 155 -15.92 -0.49 19.81
N ILE A 156 -15.03 0.50 19.73
CA ILE A 156 -13.91 0.65 20.67
C ILE A 156 -14.46 0.97 22.07
N ALA A 157 -15.45 1.87 22.18
CA ALA A 157 -16.11 2.14 23.45
C ALA A 157 -16.86 0.90 24.00
N GLU A 158 -17.53 0.11 23.14
CA GLU A 158 -18.14 -1.18 23.53
C GLU A 158 -17.09 -2.19 24.05
N ILE A 159 -15.89 -2.23 23.46
CA ILE A 159 -14.78 -3.07 23.94
C ILE A 159 -14.27 -2.54 25.29
N GLU A 160 -13.95 -1.24 25.39
CA GLU A 160 -13.34 -0.65 26.59
C GLU A 160 -14.32 -0.61 27.79
N SER A 161 -15.63 -0.65 27.57
CA SER A 161 -16.63 -0.77 28.63
C SER A 161 -16.73 -2.17 29.27
N GLN A 162 -16.12 -3.22 28.70
CA GLN A 162 -16.21 -4.57 29.26
C GLN A 162 -15.29 -4.72 30.48
N HIS A 163 -15.85 -5.16 31.61
CA HIS A 163 -15.09 -5.39 32.86
C HIS A 163 -14.10 -6.55 32.76
N LEU A 164 -14.39 -7.58 31.96
CA LEU A 164 -13.55 -8.77 31.81
C LEU A 164 -12.72 -8.69 30.53
N ARG A 165 -11.40 -8.84 30.66
CA ARG A 165 -10.48 -8.90 29.51
C ARG A 165 -10.87 -9.96 28.48
N MET A 166 -11.43 -11.08 28.90
CA MET A 166 -11.93 -12.12 27.98
C MET A 166 -13.03 -11.59 27.04
N ASP A 167 -13.91 -10.72 27.53
CA ASP A 167 -14.95 -10.10 26.71
C ASP A 167 -14.41 -8.96 25.85
N GLN A 168 -13.42 -8.21 26.34
CA GLN A 168 -12.65 -7.26 25.52
C GLN A 168 -12.00 -7.97 24.33
N ASP A 169 -11.26 -9.06 24.57
CA ASP A 169 -10.58 -9.86 23.54
C ASP A 169 -11.59 -10.55 22.59
N ARG A 170 -12.76 -10.95 23.09
CA ARG A 170 -13.88 -11.50 22.30
C ARG A 170 -14.48 -10.47 21.35
N LEU A 171 -14.83 -9.28 21.83
CA LEU A 171 -15.39 -8.19 21.01
C LEU A 171 -14.36 -7.62 20.03
N ALA A 172 -13.12 -7.41 20.47
CA ALA A 172 -12.01 -7.01 19.60
C ALA A 172 -11.79 -8.01 18.45
N THR A 173 -12.00 -9.31 18.70
CA THR A 173 -11.93 -10.35 17.66
C THR A 173 -13.15 -10.34 16.75
N LYS A 174 -14.37 -10.21 17.29
CA LYS A 174 -15.64 -10.05 16.56
C LYS A 174 -15.60 -8.89 15.57
N TYR A 175 -15.03 -7.74 15.95
CA TYR A 175 -14.97 -6.54 15.10
C TYR A 175 -13.68 -6.39 14.28
N GLY A 176 -12.69 -7.25 14.53
CA GLY A 176 -11.34 -7.14 13.96
C GLY A 176 -10.65 -5.84 14.35
N LEU A 177 -10.82 -5.38 15.59
CA LEU A 177 -10.24 -4.13 16.11
C LEU A 177 -9.13 -4.40 17.14
N ILE A 178 -8.25 -3.43 17.32
CA ILE A 178 -7.26 -3.36 18.40
C ILE A 178 -7.41 -2.02 19.14
N LYS A 179 -6.66 -1.83 20.23
CA LYS A 179 -6.54 -0.51 20.85
C LYS A 179 -5.96 0.49 19.82
N PRO A 180 -6.51 1.70 19.67
CA PRO A 180 -6.02 2.68 18.71
C PRO A 180 -4.55 3.05 18.87
N GLY A 181 -3.89 3.35 17.74
CA GLY A 181 -2.50 3.78 17.69
C GLY A 181 -2.30 5.23 18.18
N PRO A 182 -1.04 5.72 18.20
CA PRO A 182 -0.69 7.03 18.77
C PRO A 182 -1.37 8.21 18.06
N LEU A 183 -1.79 8.05 16.80
CA LEU A 183 -2.50 9.08 16.04
C LEU A 183 -3.96 9.29 16.48
N ASN A 184 -4.53 8.41 17.32
CA ASN A 184 -5.91 8.56 17.82
C ASN A 184 -6.10 9.83 18.68
N ASP A 185 -5.00 10.44 19.11
CA ASP A 185 -4.97 11.73 19.81
C ASP A 185 -5.19 12.95 18.89
N LEU A 186 -5.29 12.74 17.57
CA LEU A 186 -5.39 13.75 16.51
C LEU A 186 -6.77 13.78 15.84
N LYS A 187 -7.13 14.89 15.20
CA LYS A 187 -8.35 15.05 14.37
C LYS A 187 -8.16 14.42 13.00
N TRP A 188 -8.29 13.09 12.92
CA TRP A 188 -8.11 12.33 11.68
C TRP A 188 -9.09 11.16 11.55
N ASN A 189 -9.39 10.77 10.31
CA ASN A 189 -10.16 9.57 9.97
C ASN A 189 -9.21 8.43 9.57
N GLN A 190 -8.92 7.56 10.52
CA GLN A 190 -7.97 6.46 10.39
C GLN A 190 -8.26 5.48 9.22
N HIS A 191 -9.49 5.42 8.71
CA HIS A 191 -9.87 4.52 7.61
C HIS A 191 -9.73 5.16 6.23
N LEU A 192 -9.89 6.49 6.11
CA LEU A 192 -9.65 7.23 4.87
C LEU A 192 -8.18 7.66 4.74
N GLN A 193 -7.57 8.07 5.85
CA GLN A 193 -6.22 8.65 5.89
C GLN A 193 -5.12 7.62 6.12
N THR A 194 -5.45 6.31 6.15
CA THR A 194 -4.48 5.20 6.12
C THR A 194 -4.69 4.30 4.90
N PRO A 195 -4.52 4.82 3.67
CA PRO A 195 -4.78 4.07 2.44
C PRO A 195 -3.93 2.80 2.32
N GLN A 196 -4.33 1.88 1.43
CA GLN A 196 -3.50 0.74 1.07
C GLN A 196 -2.28 1.22 0.26
N ASP A 197 -1.08 0.77 0.61
CA ASP A 197 0.11 1.00 -0.20
C ASP A 197 0.02 0.14 -1.47
N ALA A 198 -0.14 0.81 -2.62
CA ALA A 198 -0.27 0.17 -3.92
C ALA A 198 0.98 -0.64 -4.31
N TYR A 199 2.19 -0.21 -3.94
CA TYR A 199 3.42 -0.95 -4.24
C TYR A 199 3.46 -2.26 -3.47
N HIS A 200 3.23 -2.22 -2.15
CA HIS A 200 3.24 -3.41 -1.31
C HIS A 200 2.06 -4.35 -1.61
N SER A 201 0.85 -3.81 -1.86
CA SER A 201 -0.33 -4.60 -2.20
C SER A 201 -0.17 -5.30 -3.55
N MET A 202 0.15 -4.56 -4.61
CA MET A 202 0.28 -5.13 -5.96
C MET A 202 1.45 -6.12 -6.08
N ALA A 203 2.60 -5.81 -5.48
CA ALA A 203 3.74 -6.71 -5.55
C ALA A 203 3.58 -7.94 -4.63
N GLY A 204 2.82 -7.83 -3.53
CA GLY A 204 2.39 -8.99 -2.74
C GLY A 204 1.48 -9.91 -3.55
N LYS A 205 0.42 -9.36 -4.15
CA LYS A 205 -0.50 -10.05 -5.06
C LYS A 205 0.22 -10.76 -6.20
N ALA A 206 1.07 -10.04 -6.93
CA ALA A 206 1.85 -10.59 -8.03
C ALA A 206 2.81 -11.71 -7.57
N ARG A 207 3.43 -11.61 -6.38
CA ARG A 207 4.28 -12.68 -5.82
C ARG A 207 3.45 -13.96 -5.57
N THR A 208 2.27 -13.85 -4.97
CA THR A 208 1.38 -14.98 -4.76
C THR A 208 0.94 -15.61 -6.09
N LEU A 209 0.62 -14.81 -7.11
CA LEU A 209 0.26 -15.33 -8.43
C LEU A 209 1.43 -16.04 -9.13
N LEU A 210 2.68 -15.56 -8.97
CA LEU A 210 3.90 -16.26 -9.43
C LEU A 210 4.05 -17.62 -8.74
N GLU A 211 3.89 -17.68 -7.42
CA GLU A 211 4.01 -18.92 -6.66
C GLU A 211 2.96 -19.96 -7.08
N VAL A 212 1.70 -19.55 -7.20
CA VAL A 212 0.62 -20.42 -7.71
C VAL A 212 0.93 -20.90 -9.13
N THR A 213 1.37 -20.00 -10.03
CA THR A 213 1.70 -20.32 -11.42
C THR A 213 2.82 -21.35 -11.53
N PHE A 214 3.93 -21.15 -10.83
CA PHE A 214 5.07 -22.07 -10.89
C PHE A 214 4.78 -23.40 -10.17
N ASN A 215 3.98 -23.39 -9.10
CA ASN A 215 3.61 -24.62 -8.41
C ASN A 215 2.76 -25.57 -9.27
N ILE A 216 2.00 -25.07 -10.26
CA ILE A 216 1.18 -25.91 -11.15
C ILE A 216 1.88 -26.39 -12.43
N PHE A 217 3.06 -25.89 -12.80
CA PHE A 217 3.81 -26.40 -13.95
C PHE A 217 4.31 -27.84 -13.72
N ASN A 218 4.36 -28.65 -14.77
CA ASN A 218 5.12 -29.90 -14.75
C ASN A 218 6.55 -29.67 -15.29
N THR A 219 7.38 -30.72 -15.32
CA THR A 219 8.79 -30.61 -15.76
C THR A 219 8.97 -30.01 -17.16
N ASN A 220 8.04 -30.28 -18.09
CA ASN A 220 8.08 -29.69 -19.43
C ASN A 220 7.75 -28.18 -19.33
N GLY A 221 6.67 -27.83 -18.62
CA GLY A 221 6.31 -26.43 -18.39
C GLY A 221 7.39 -25.61 -17.67
N GLU A 222 8.14 -26.22 -16.75
CA GLU A 222 9.30 -25.60 -16.10
C GLU A 222 10.47 -25.38 -17.07
N ASN A 223 10.77 -26.35 -17.94
CA ASN A 223 11.84 -26.26 -18.92
C ASN A 223 11.56 -25.19 -19.99
N ASP A 224 10.39 -25.26 -20.62
CA ASP A 224 9.96 -24.33 -21.68
C ASP A 224 9.86 -22.90 -21.15
N PHE A 225 9.30 -22.71 -19.95
CA PHE A 225 9.31 -21.41 -19.28
C PHE A 225 10.72 -20.86 -19.11
N LEU A 226 11.71 -21.68 -18.72
CA LEU A 226 13.10 -21.25 -18.60
C LEU A 226 13.78 -21.01 -19.96
N GLU A 227 13.33 -21.63 -21.05
CA GLU A 227 13.80 -21.36 -22.40
C GLU A 227 13.33 -19.97 -22.88
N TYR A 228 12.01 -19.73 -22.83
CA TYR A 228 11.44 -18.44 -23.21
C TYR A 228 11.83 -17.29 -22.27
N TRP A 229 11.98 -17.55 -20.96
CA TRP A 229 12.52 -16.57 -20.00
C TRP A 229 13.93 -16.11 -20.34
N LYS A 230 14.81 -17.00 -20.82
CA LYS A 230 16.16 -16.62 -21.26
C LYS A 230 16.12 -15.79 -22.54
N ARG A 231 15.28 -16.17 -23.51
CA ARG A 231 15.21 -15.54 -24.84
C ARG A 231 14.43 -14.22 -24.88
N ILE A 232 13.43 -14.00 -24.03
CA ILE A 232 12.60 -12.79 -24.09
C ILE A 232 13.46 -11.54 -23.85
N GLU A 233 13.32 -10.54 -24.71
CA GLU A 233 14.00 -9.26 -24.61
C GLU A 233 13.64 -8.54 -23.31
N LYS A 234 14.60 -7.78 -22.77
CA LYS A 234 14.47 -7.04 -21.51
C LYS A 234 15.14 -5.68 -21.68
N PRO A 235 14.62 -4.58 -21.10
CA PRO A 235 15.26 -3.28 -21.20
C PRO A 235 16.72 -3.33 -20.73
N SER A 236 17.62 -2.67 -21.46
CA SER A 236 19.07 -2.73 -21.25
C SER A 236 19.53 -2.25 -19.86
N HIS A 237 18.72 -1.42 -19.19
CA HIS A 237 18.96 -0.93 -17.83
C HIS A 237 18.45 -1.87 -16.72
N TRP A 238 17.86 -3.03 -17.05
CA TRP A 238 17.41 -4.01 -16.05
C TRP A 238 18.58 -4.85 -15.56
N SER A 239 18.81 -4.82 -14.25
CA SER A 239 19.70 -5.74 -13.54
C SER A 239 19.37 -7.20 -13.88
N ARG A 240 20.39 -8.04 -14.12
CA ARG A 240 20.24 -9.46 -14.45
C ARG A 240 19.47 -10.20 -13.35
N MET A 241 18.19 -10.47 -13.59
CA MET A 241 17.33 -11.19 -12.65
C MET A 241 17.79 -12.65 -12.48
N PRO A 242 17.67 -13.25 -11.28
CA PRO A 242 17.99 -14.67 -11.05
C PRO A 242 17.03 -15.60 -11.80
N ASN A 243 17.25 -16.92 -11.74
CA ASN A 243 16.28 -17.91 -12.21
C ASN A 243 14.99 -17.84 -11.35
N PRO A 244 13.83 -17.45 -11.92
CA PRO A 244 12.60 -17.26 -11.15
C PRO A 244 12.00 -18.55 -10.61
N LEU A 245 12.17 -19.71 -11.26
CA LEU A 245 11.70 -20.98 -10.68
C LEU A 245 12.49 -21.32 -9.42
N ARG A 246 13.81 -21.17 -9.44
CA ARG A 246 14.71 -21.61 -8.35
C ARG A 246 14.93 -20.59 -7.24
N HIS A 247 14.83 -19.29 -7.54
CA HIS A 247 15.22 -18.23 -6.61
C HIS A 247 14.14 -17.18 -6.33
N ARG A 248 12.86 -17.43 -6.69
CA ARG A 248 11.73 -16.51 -6.40
C ARG A 248 11.66 -15.98 -4.95
N GLN A 249 12.09 -16.76 -3.97
CA GLN A 249 12.11 -16.34 -2.56
C GLN A 249 13.15 -15.25 -2.23
N SER A 250 14.12 -14.99 -3.13
CA SER A 250 15.07 -13.88 -3.01
C SER A 250 14.69 -12.66 -3.87
N PHE A 251 13.53 -12.67 -4.55
CA PHE A 251 13.12 -11.56 -5.42
C PHE A 251 12.57 -10.40 -4.58
N MET A 252 13.11 -9.20 -4.77
CA MET A 252 12.50 -7.99 -4.24
C MET A 252 11.17 -7.71 -4.97
N PHE A 253 10.31 -6.86 -4.39
CA PHE A 253 9.03 -6.49 -5.02
C PHE A 253 9.22 -5.87 -6.42
N SER A 254 10.31 -5.15 -6.65
CA SER A 254 10.73 -4.67 -7.98
C SER A 254 10.93 -5.80 -9.00
N ASP A 255 11.51 -6.93 -8.59
CA ASP A 255 11.77 -8.07 -9.49
C ASP A 255 10.51 -8.91 -9.73
N VAL A 256 9.64 -8.98 -8.72
CA VAL A 256 8.29 -9.55 -8.87
C VAL A 256 7.48 -8.75 -9.89
N LEU A 257 7.45 -7.42 -9.80
CA LEU A 257 6.73 -6.56 -10.74
C LEU A 257 7.33 -6.61 -12.16
N ARG A 258 8.66 -6.56 -12.28
CA ARG A 258 9.37 -6.77 -13.56
C ARG A 258 9.01 -8.11 -14.22
N LEU A 259 8.92 -9.18 -13.43
CA LEU A 259 8.53 -10.49 -13.93
C LEU A 259 7.04 -10.53 -14.31
N ALA A 260 6.15 -9.96 -13.50
CA ALA A 260 4.72 -9.86 -13.80
C ALA A 260 4.42 -9.13 -15.12
N MET A 261 5.19 -8.09 -15.46
CA MET A 261 5.13 -7.43 -16.78
C MET A 261 5.48 -8.38 -17.94
N LEU A 262 6.38 -9.35 -17.73
CA LEU A 262 6.84 -10.29 -18.75
C LEU A 262 6.03 -11.59 -18.83
N MET A 263 5.38 -12.01 -17.72
CA MET A 263 4.61 -13.27 -17.65
C MET A 263 3.62 -13.47 -18.81
N PRO A 264 2.77 -12.48 -19.22
CA PRO A 264 1.82 -12.69 -20.32
C PRO A 264 2.53 -13.10 -21.63
N PHE A 265 3.61 -12.39 -21.96
CA PHE A 265 4.38 -12.59 -23.18
C PHE A 265 5.20 -13.88 -23.18
N ILE A 266 5.59 -14.38 -22.00
CA ILE A 266 6.30 -15.66 -21.86
C ILE A 266 5.29 -16.82 -21.96
N LEU A 267 4.21 -16.79 -21.18
CA LEU A 267 3.22 -17.88 -21.15
C LEU A 267 2.56 -18.08 -22.52
N GLN A 268 2.25 -16.99 -23.25
CA GLN A 268 1.65 -17.06 -24.58
C GLN A 268 2.53 -17.79 -25.64
N ARG A 269 3.81 -18.04 -25.36
CA ARG A 269 4.73 -18.72 -26.30
C ARG A 269 4.78 -20.24 -26.17
N PHE A 270 4.32 -20.81 -25.05
CA PHE A 270 4.43 -22.25 -24.80
C PHE A 270 3.27 -22.85 -23.98
N LEU A 271 2.53 -22.05 -23.20
CA LEU A 271 1.65 -22.62 -22.19
C LEU A 271 0.45 -23.33 -22.82
N GLU A 272 0.39 -24.63 -22.58
CA GLU A 272 -0.66 -25.55 -23.02
C GLU A 272 -1.04 -26.48 -21.86
N SER A 273 -2.14 -27.23 -21.99
CA SER A 273 -2.55 -28.18 -20.95
C SER A 273 -1.53 -29.30 -20.70
N CYS A 274 -0.65 -29.61 -21.66
CA CYS A 274 0.45 -30.56 -21.50
C CYS A 274 1.60 -30.03 -20.62
N HIS A 275 1.64 -28.74 -20.30
CA HIS A 275 2.68 -28.09 -19.47
C HIS A 275 2.27 -27.93 -18.00
N ILE A 276 1.06 -28.36 -17.64
CA ILE A 276 0.45 -28.20 -16.31
C ILE A 276 0.30 -29.58 -15.65
N LYS A 277 0.50 -29.66 -14.33
CA LYS A 277 0.33 -30.90 -13.54
C LYS A 277 -1.11 -31.41 -13.64
N THR A 278 -1.29 -32.72 -13.85
CA THR A 278 -2.59 -33.38 -13.99
C THR A 278 -3.55 -33.06 -12.84
N ASP A 279 -3.04 -33.00 -11.61
CA ASP A 279 -3.86 -32.69 -10.42
C ASP A 279 -4.33 -31.23 -10.37
N ALA A 280 -3.54 -30.29 -10.89
CA ALA A 280 -3.97 -28.91 -11.05
C ALA A 280 -5.09 -28.80 -12.09
N LEU A 281 -4.96 -29.51 -13.23
CA LEU A 281 -6.02 -29.62 -14.25
C LEU A 281 -7.31 -30.25 -13.66
N ASN A 282 -7.17 -31.27 -12.82
CA ASN A 282 -8.29 -31.93 -12.15
C ASN A 282 -8.99 -30.99 -11.15
N ASN A 283 -8.21 -30.27 -10.34
CA ASN A 283 -8.74 -29.34 -9.34
C ASN A 283 -9.47 -28.15 -9.97
N TRP A 284 -8.94 -27.56 -11.05
CA TRP A 284 -9.64 -26.47 -11.77
C TRP A 284 -10.92 -26.95 -12.47
N HIS A 285 -10.93 -28.18 -12.98
CA HIS A 285 -12.16 -28.78 -13.53
C HIS A 285 -13.20 -29.04 -12.43
N LYS A 286 -12.78 -29.60 -11.29
CA LYS A 286 -13.65 -29.93 -10.16
C LYS A 286 -14.22 -28.69 -9.47
N ASN A 287 -13.39 -27.68 -9.23
CA ASN A 287 -13.74 -26.54 -8.38
C ASN A 287 -14.29 -25.35 -9.19
N SER A 288 -13.85 -25.18 -10.45
CA SER A 288 -14.18 -24.02 -11.29
C SER A 288 -14.93 -24.37 -12.59
N GLY A 289 -15.19 -25.66 -12.85
CA GLY A 289 -15.80 -26.13 -14.11
C GLY A 289 -14.93 -25.94 -15.36
N ILE A 290 -13.66 -25.57 -15.21
CA ILE A 290 -12.78 -25.22 -16.33
C ILE A 290 -12.35 -26.50 -17.05
N ARG A 291 -12.73 -26.62 -18.34
CA ARG A 291 -12.27 -27.71 -19.21
C ARG A 291 -10.74 -27.70 -19.30
N ARG A 292 -10.09 -28.87 -19.22
CA ARG A 292 -8.62 -28.99 -19.16
C ARG A 292 -7.88 -28.22 -20.26
N ASN A 293 -8.41 -28.19 -21.48
CA ASN A 293 -7.84 -27.48 -22.63
C ASN A 293 -7.98 -25.93 -22.58
N LEU A 294 -8.80 -25.39 -21.67
CA LEU A 294 -8.98 -23.96 -21.44
C LEU A 294 -8.20 -23.43 -20.23
N VAL A 295 -7.55 -24.30 -19.46
CA VAL A 295 -6.74 -23.94 -18.28
C VAL A 295 -5.60 -23.01 -18.69
N ALA A 296 -4.85 -23.35 -19.73
CA ALA A 296 -3.72 -22.56 -20.20
C ALA A 296 -4.13 -21.15 -20.67
N SER A 297 -5.17 -21.04 -21.49
CA SER A 297 -5.65 -19.74 -21.97
C SER A 297 -6.27 -18.88 -20.86
N LYS A 298 -6.94 -19.49 -19.87
CA LYS A 298 -7.37 -18.81 -18.64
C LYS A 298 -6.20 -18.28 -17.81
N LEU A 299 -5.10 -19.03 -17.69
CA LEU A 299 -3.91 -18.55 -16.96
C LEU A 299 -3.19 -17.40 -17.70
N CYS A 300 -3.05 -17.49 -19.03
CA CYS A 300 -2.53 -16.39 -19.85
C CYS A 300 -3.40 -15.13 -19.73
N ALA A 301 -4.73 -15.28 -19.75
CA ALA A 301 -5.66 -14.16 -19.56
C ALA A 301 -5.57 -13.56 -18.14
N CYS A 302 -5.38 -14.39 -17.10
CA CYS A 302 -5.18 -13.93 -15.73
C CYS A 302 -3.93 -13.03 -15.63
N TRP A 303 -2.80 -13.50 -16.16
CA TRP A 303 -1.57 -12.71 -16.21
C TRP A 303 -1.69 -11.44 -17.06
N ALA A 304 -2.40 -11.49 -18.19
CA ALA A 304 -2.61 -10.31 -19.02
C ALA A 304 -3.45 -9.22 -18.31
N ILE A 305 -4.42 -9.63 -17.48
CA ILE A 305 -5.22 -8.70 -16.67
C ILE A 305 -4.38 -8.14 -15.50
N GLU A 306 -3.64 -8.99 -14.79
CA GLU A 306 -2.69 -8.57 -13.73
C GLU A 306 -1.69 -7.53 -14.29
N ALA A 307 -1.00 -7.84 -15.39
CA ALA A 307 -0.05 -6.91 -16.01
C ALA A 307 -0.70 -5.59 -16.46
N LYS A 308 -1.97 -5.60 -16.87
CA LYS A 308 -2.74 -4.38 -17.17
C LYS A 308 -3.08 -3.60 -15.90
N ALA A 309 -3.50 -4.26 -14.82
CA ALA A 309 -3.77 -3.62 -13.54
C ALA A 309 -2.52 -2.95 -12.97
N LEU A 310 -1.36 -3.63 -13.03
CA LEU A 310 -0.06 -3.08 -12.64
C LEU A 310 0.29 -1.84 -13.48
N LYS A 311 0.14 -1.89 -14.81
CA LYS A 311 0.38 -0.73 -15.69
C LYS A 311 -0.49 0.48 -15.29
N LEU A 312 -1.76 0.25 -14.99
CA LEU A 312 -2.70 1.31 -14.64
C LEU A 312 -2.46 1.86 -13.23
N ALA A 313 -2.19 1.01 -12.25
CA ALA A 313 -1.94 1.39 -10.86
C ALA A 313 -0.63 2.18 -10.67
N PHE A 314 0.37 1.94 -11.52
CA PHE A 314 1.65 2.68 -11.54
C PHE A 314 1.76 3.67 -12.71
N SER A 315 0.61 4.17 -13.23
CA SER A 315 0.61 5.26 -14.20
C SER A 315 1.24 6.52 -13.60
N THR A 316 2.10 7.21 -14.37
CA THR A 316 2.68 8.52 -13.99
C THR A 316 1.66 9.66 -14.01
N THR A 317 0.44 9.39 -14.46
CA THR A 317 -0.66 10.37 -14.50
C THR A 317 -1.98 9.63 -14.27
N MET A 318 -2.73 10.05 -13.26
CA MET A 318 -4.07 9.54 -12.99
C MET A 318 -5.09 10.56 -13.49
N THR A 319 -5.84 10.20 -14.53
CA THR A 319 -7.04 10.92 -14.96
C THR A 319 -8.28 10.15 -14.51
N GLU A 320 -9.45 10.79 -14.55
CA GLU A 320 -10.74 10.11 -14.29
C GLU A 320 -10.90 8.84 -15.16
N ASN A 321 -10.59 8.94 -16.46
CA ASN A 321 -10.60 7.80 -17.38
C ASN A 321 -9.61 6.69 -16.95
N THR A 322 -8.42 7.07 -16.46
CA THR A 322 -7.42 6.11 -15.93
C THR A 322 -7.95 5.39 -14.69
N TYR A 323 -8.63 6.12 -13.80
CA TYR A 323 -9.20 5.58 -12.58
C TYR A 323 -10.37 4.63 -12.86
N GLN A 324 -11.24 4.99 -13.81
CA GLN A 324 -12.32 4.12 -14.30
C GLN A 324 -11.77 2.84 -14.96
N GLU A 325 -10.77 2.95 -15.85
CA GLU A 325 -10.15 1.78 -16.48
C GLU A 325 -9.44 0.88 -15.46
N LEU A 326 -8.79 1.46 -14.43
CA LEU A 326 -8.21 0.72 -13.32
C LEU A 326 -9.29 -0.01 -12.52
N GLN A 327 -10.38 0.67 -12.15
CA GLN A 327 -11.48 0.07 -11.37
C GLN A 327 -12.17 -1.07 -12.14
N GLU A 328 -12.36 -0.93 -13.45
CA GLU A 328 -12.83 -2.03 -14.32
C GLU A 328 -11.83 -3.19 -14.39
N THR A 329 -10.54 -2.89 -14.53
CA THR A 329 -9.50 -3.92 -14.65
C THR A 329 -9.39 -4.72 -13.36
N LEU A 330 -9.46 -4.08 -12.18
CA LEU A 330 -9.46 -4.75 -10.88
C LEU A 330 -10.71 -5.61 -10.63
N LYS A 331 -11.89 -5.24 -11.14
CA LYS A 331 -13.08 -6.11 -11.11
C LYS A 331 -12.85 -7.40 -11.92
N LYS A 332 -12.38 -7.25 -13.16
CA LYS A 332 -12.05 -8.37 -14.07
C LYS A 332 -10.92 -9.24 -13.51
N GLU A 333 -9.96 -8.63 -12.82
CA GLU A 333 -8.85 -9.30 -12.13
C GLU A 333 -9.39 -10.16 -10.98
N ARG A 334 -10.19 -9.59 -10.08
CA ARG A 334 -10.85 -10.32 -8.98
C ARG A 334 -11.65 -11.52 -9.49
N GLU A 335 -12.43 -11.34 -10.55
CA GLU A 335 -13.24 -12.40 -11.16
C GLU A 335 -12.38 -13.57 -11.69
N ILE A 336 -11.30 -13.29 -12.43
CA ILE A 336 -10.45 -14.34 -12.99
C ILE A 336 -9.56 -14.99 -11.92
N LEU A 337 -9.11 -14.23 -10.92
CA LEU A 337 -8.39 -14.75 -9.76
C LEU A 337 -9.25 -15.72 -8.94
N ILE A 338 -10.54 -15.43 -8.70
CA ILE A 338 -11.45 -16.36 -8.02
C ILE A 338 -11.62 -17.65 -8.83
N GLN A 339 -11.67 -17.57 -10.17
CA GLN A 339 -11.77 -18.75 -11.05
C GLN A 339 -10.49 -19.61 -11.06
N VAL A 340 -9.32 -19.00 -10.86
CA VAL A 340 -7.99 -19.63 -10.99
C VAL A 340 -7.40 -20.10 -9.65
N SER A 341 -7.70 -19.42 -8.53
CA SER A 341 -6.89 -19.48 -7.30
C SER A 341 -7.40 -20.43 -6.20
N ILE A 342 -8.27 -21.40 -6.51
CA ILE A 342 -8.98 -22.25 -5.53
C ILE A 342 -8.09 -23.35 -4.90
N ILE A 343 -6.83 -23.02 -4.55
CA ILE A 343 -5.95 -23.87 -3.73
C ILE A 343 -5.09 -23.06 -2.74
N TYR A 344 -4.58 -21.86 -3.08
CA TYR A 344 -3.65 -21.12 -2.20
C TYR A 344 -3.88 -19.60 -2.11
N ALA A 345 -3.90 -19.11 -0.86
CA ALA A 345 -3.62 -17.73 -0.44
C ALA A 345 -4.58 -16.59 -0.85
N THR A 346 -5.89 -16.78 -0.70
CA THR A 346 -6.91 -15.69 -0.83
C THR A 346 -6.78 -14.52 0.16
N LYS A 347 -5.89 -14.59 1.16
CA LYS A 347 -5.70 -13.57 2.22
C LYS A 347 -5.01 -12.27 1.79
N TRP A 348 -4.51 -12.15 0.56
CA TRP A 348 -3.77 -10.97 0.07
C TRP A 348 -4.51 -10.14 -0.99
N PHE A 349 -5.79 -10.44 -1.24
CA PHE A 349 -6.57 -9.87 -2.35
C PHE A 349 -7.67 -8.87 -1.91
N HIS A 350 -7.58 -8.32 -0.69
CA HIS A 350 -8.52 -7.35 -0.07
C HIS A 350 -7.79 -6.35 0.85
#